data_AF-A0A1H0BLP2-F1
#
_entry.id   AF-A0A1H0BLP2-F1
#
_cell.length_a   1.000
_cell.length_b   1.000
_cell.length_c   1.000
_cell.angle_alpha   90.00
_cell.angle_beta   90.00
_cell.angle_gamma   90.00
#
_symmetry.space_group_name_H-M   'P 1'
#
loop_
_entity.id
_entity.type
_entity.pdbx_description
1 polymer ?
#
loop_
_entity_poly.entity_id
_entity_poly.type
_entity_poly.pdbx_seq_one_letter_code
_entity_poly.pdbx_strand_id
1 'polypeptide(L)'
;MNQKIFELGLSVDATSLYLILEALISENQALNMENIVPRWLAGEKKLSQSIQELKAHKIIDELESHLLLRPSTEWVCAAQGQ
;
A
#
# COMPACT_ATOMS: atom_id res chain seq x y z
N MET A 1 5.06 -0.41 -11.80
CA MET A 1 3.61 -0.18 -11.78
C MET A 1 2.85 -1.39 -12.30
N ASN A 2 2.10 -2.07 -11.43
CA ASN A 2 1.34 -3.27 -11.79
C ASN A 2 -0.13 -2.95 -12.02
N GLN A 3 -0.68 -3.28 -13.20
CA GLN A 3 -2.06 -2.94 -13.55
C GLN A 3 -3.11 -3.64 -12.67
N LYS A 4 -2.75 -4.79 -12.07
CA LYS A 4 -3.61 -5.56 -11.17
C LYS A 4 -4.14 -4.72 -10.00
N ILE A 5 -3.42 -3.67 -9.58
CA ILE A 5 -3.83 -2.79 -8.47
C ILE A 5 -5.22 -2.18 -8.69
N PHE A 6 -5.57 -1.85 -9.94
CA PHE A 6 -6.84 -1.24 -10.31
C PHE A 6 -7.98 -2.25 -10.40
N GLU A 7 -7.66 -3.54 -10.50
CA GLU A 7 -8.64 -4.63 -10.58
C GLU A 7 -9.05 -5.14 -9.19
N LEU A 8 -8.33 -4.74 -8.14
CA LEU A 8 -8.58 -5.16 -6.76
C LEU A 8 -9.70 -4.39 -6.07
N GLY A 9 -10.29 -3.37 -6.72
CA GLY A 9 -11.37 -2.58 -6.13
C GLY A 9 -10.95 -1.73 -4.93
N LEU A 10 -9.66 -1.36 -4.86
CA LEU A 10 -9.11 -0.52 -3.80
C LEU A 10 -9.68 0.89 -3.84
N SER A 11 -9.72 1.52 -2.67
CA SER A 11 -9.96 2.94 -2.53
C SER A 11 -8.90 3.77 -3.27
N VAL A 12 -9.29 4.98 -3.70
CA VAL A 12 -8.36 5.93 -4.35
C VAL A 12 -7.18 6.26 -3.42
N ASP A 13 -7.44 6.42 -2.12
CA ASP A 13 -6.41 6.66 -1.13
C ASP A 13 -5.41 5.49 -1.05
N ALA A 14 -5.88 4.23 -1.01
CA ALA A 14 -5.00 3.06 -0.96
C ALA A 14 -4.21 2.85 -2.26
N THR A 15 -4.84 3.11 -3.41
CA THR A 15 -4.15 3.11 -4.70
C THR A 15 -3.05 4.19 -4.72
N SER A 16 -3.35 5.38 -4.20
CA SER A 16 -2.36 6.46 -4.11
C SER A 16 -1.20 6.10 -3.18
N LEU A 17 -1.48 5.43 -2.06
CA LEU A 17 -0.46 4.92 -1.15
C LEU A 17 0.44 3.90 -1.86
N TYR A 18 -0.14 2.94 -2.59
CA TYR A 18 0.62 1.98 -3.38
C TYR A 18 1.58 2.66 -4.36
N LEU A 19 1.14 3.72 -5.04
CA LEU A 19 2.01 4.47 -5.96
C LEU A 19 3.18 5.16 -5.25
N ILE A 20 2.96 5.67 -4.04
CA ILE A 20 4.03 6.23 -3.20
C ILE A 20 5.04 5.13 -2.83
N LEU A 21 4.57 3.94 -2.46
CA LEU A 21 5.44 2.81 -2.13
C LEU A 21 6.26 2.36 -3.34
N GLU A 22 5.65 2.23 -4.52
CA GLU A 22 6.37 1.90 -5.77
C GLU A 22 7.44 2.95 -6.10
N ALA A 23 7.15 4.24 -5.91
CA ALA A 23 8.12 5.30 -6.12
C ALA A 23 9.31 5.17 -5.17
N LEU A 24 9.06 4.95 -3.87
CA LEU A 24 10.10 4.73 -2.88
C LEU A 24 11.00 3.53 -3.22
N ILE A 25 10.42 2.41 -3.66
CA ILE A 25 11.20 1.24 -4.13
C ILE A 25 12.04 1.61 -5.34
N SER A 26 11.48 2.33 -6.31
CA SER A 26 12.19 2.76 -7.52
C SER A 26 13.36 3.71 -7.21
N GLU A 27 13.28 4.43 -6.09
CA GLU A 27 14.34 5.31 -5.57
C GLU A 27 15.27 4.60 -4.58
N ASN A 28 15.11 3.28 -4.40
CA ASN A 28 15.86 2.46 -3.46
C ASN A 28 15.78 2.97 -2.01
N GLN A 29 14.64 3.58 -1.64
CA GLN A 29 14.33 4.02 -0.29
C GLN A 29 13.55 2.95 0.49
N ALA A 30 13.75 2.92 1.81
CA ALA A 30 13.02 2.01 2.69
C ALA A 30 11.54 2.42 2.80
N LEU A 31 10.64 1.44 2.80
CA LEU A 31 9.20 1.66 2.99
C LEU A 31 8.85 1.82 4.48
N ASN A 32 9.32 2.89 5.10
CA ASN A 32 9.02 3.22 6.50
C ASN A 32 8.18 4.50 6.58
N MET A 33 7.58 4.77 7.74
CA MET A 33 6.73 5.94 7.93
C MET A 33 7.48 7.26 7.69
N GLU A 34 8.78 7.31 8.00
CA GLU A 34 9.62 8.50 7.78
C GLU A 34 9.70 8.90 6.30
N ASN A 35 9.69 7.93 5.38
CA ASN A 35 9.72 8.19 3.94
C ASN A 35 8.31 8.31 3.32
N ILE A 36 7.31 7.67 3.92
CA ILE A 36 5.92 7.65 3.41
C ILE A 36 5.18 8.93 3.78
N VAL A 37 5.23 9.35 5.06
CA VAL A 37 4.54 10.54 5.58
C VAL A 37 4.84 11.82 4.79
N PRO A 38 6.09 12.17 4.43
CA PRO A 38 6.36 13.40 3.67
C PRO A 38 5.79 13.40 2.25
N ARG A 39 5.48 12.22 1.70
CA ARG A 39 4.88 12.05 0.36
C ARG A 39 3.35 11.88 0.42
N TRP A 40 2.81 11.64 1.61
CA TRP A 40 1.40 11.45 1.84
C TRP A 40 0.72 12.80 2.10
N LEU A 41 -0.13 13.22 1.17
CA LEU A 41 -0.79 14.54 1.23
C LEU A 41 -2.15 14.51 1.94
N ALA A 42 -2.67 13.32 2.25
CA ALA A 42 -3.91 13.18 2.99
C ALA A 42 -3.65 13.08 4.51
N GLY A 43 -4.70 13.16 5.33
CA GLY A 43 -4.54 13.05 6.78
C GLY A 43 -4.07 11.67 7.26
N GLU A 44 -3.51 11.60 8.46
CA GLU A 44 -3.03 10.36 9.10
C GLU A 44 -4.10 9.27 9.22
N LYS A 45 -5.36 9.67 9.42
CA LYS A 45 -6.49 8.73 9.44
C LYS A 45 -6.68 8.01 8.10
N LYS A 46 -6.48 8.70 6.98
CA LYS A 46 -6.55 8.10 5.64
C LYS A 46 -5.33 7.24 5.35
N LEU A 47 -4.16 7.63 5.85
CA LEU A 47 -2.94 6.84 5.74
C LEU A 47 -3.13 5.47 6.40
N SER A 48 -3.55 5.48 7.66
CA SER A 48 -3.79 4.26 8.44
C SER A 48 -4.88 3.39 7.80
N GLN A 49 -5.98 3.96 7.31
CA GLN A 49 -7.00 3.22 6.55
C GLN A 49 -6.43 2.59 5.26
N SER A 50 -5.64 3.35 4.51
CA SER A 50 -5.00 2.87 3.28
C SER A 50 -4.04 1.72 3.54
N ILE A 51 -3.23 1.81 4.61
CA ILE A 51 -2.34 0.72 5.05
C ILE A 51 -3.15 -0.53 5.39
N GLN A 52 -4.25 -0.39 6.15
CA GLN A 52 -5.12 -1.52 6.49
C GLN A 52 -5.74 -2.17 5.25
N GLU A 53 -6.19 -1.37 4.29
CA GLU A 53 -6.76 -1.87 3.03
C GLU A 53 -5.70 -2.63 2.21
N LEU A 54 -4.50 -2.06 2.03
CA LEU A 54 -3.41 -2.73 1.34
C LEU A 54 -2.98 -4.03 2.05
N LYS A 55 -2.97 -4.07 3.39
CA LYS A 55 -2.71 -5.30 4.17
C LYS A 55 -3.80 -6.34 3.96
N ALA A 56 -5.07 -5.95 3.97
CA ALA A 56 -6.20 -6.85 3.75
C ALA A 56 -6.16 -7.52 2.36
N HIS A 57 -5.69 -6.79 1.35
CA HIS A 57 -5.48 -7.29 0.00
C HIS A 57 -4.14 -8.04 -0.21
N LYS A 58 -3.36 -8.25 0.86
CA LYS A 58 -2.01 -8.84 0.82
C LYS A 58 -1.06 -8.13 -0.15
N ILE A 59 -1.22 -6.82 -0.32
CA ILE A 59 -0.35 -5.99 -1.16
C ILE A 59 0.89 -5.57 -0.38
N ILE A 60 0.70 -5.28 0.92
CA ILE A 60 1.79 -4.98 1.84
C ILE A 60 1.77 -5.90 3.04
N ASP A 61 2.96 -6.12 3.60
CA ASP A 61 3.19 -6.71 4.90
C ASP A 61 3.88 -5.70 5.81
N GLU A 62 3.90 -5.96 7.12
CA GLU A 62 4.55 -5.10 8.10
C GLU A 62 5.52 -5.94 8.94
N LEU A 63 6.81 -5.65 8.82
CA LEU A 63 7.89 -6.33 9.51
C LEU A 63 8.71 -5.31 10.32
N GLU A 64 8.69 -5.42 11.65
CA GLU A 64 9.56 -4.65 12.54
C GLU A 64 9.63 -3.13 12.22
N SER A 65 8.47 -2.51 11.94
CA SER A 65 8.31 -1.09 11.57
C SER A 65 8.64 -0.71 10.12
N HIS A 66 8.90 -1.69 9.25
CA HIS A 66 9.00 -1.52 7.80
C HIS A 66 7.81 -2.15 7.10
N LEU A 67 7.33 -1.50 6.05
CA LEU A 67 6.39 -2.10 5.12
C LEU A 67 7.16 -2.91 4.07
N LEU A 68 6.56 -4.00 3.62
CA LEU A 68 7.11 -4.82 2.54
C LEU A 68 6.06 -4.92 1.44
N LEU A 69 6.43 -4.58 0.20
CA LEU A 69 5.54 -4.78 -0.94
C LEU A 69 5.58 -6.25 -1.35
N ARG A 70 4.43 -6.92 -1.31
CA ARG A 70 4.28 -8.30 -1.77
C ARG A 70 4.24 -8.35 -3.29
N PRO A 71 4.75 -9.41 -3.93
CA PRO A 71 4.60 -9.62 -5.35
C PRO A 71 3.12 -9.73 -5.74
N SER A 72 2.77 -9.19 -6.90
CA SER A 72 1.38 -9.17 -7.38
C SER A 72 0.70 -10.53 -7.53
N THR A 73 1.48 -11.61 -7.58
CA THR A 73 1.01 -12.99 -7.58
C THR A 73 0.32 -13.38 -6.26
N GLU A 74 0.67 -12.72 -5.15
CA GLU A 74 0.10 -12.97 -3.82
C GLU A 74 -1.09 -12.07 -3.49
N TRP A 75 -1.35 -11.03 -4.29
CA TRP A 75 -2.43 -10.08 -4.02
C TRP A 75 -3.78 -10.76 -4.17
N VAL A 76 -4.63 -10.54 -3.17
CA VAL A 76 -6.01 -11.05 -3.11
C VAL A 76 -6.98 -9.90 -3.24
N CYS A 77 -8.09 -10.14 -3.92
CA CYS A 77 -9.25 -9.29 -3.73
C CYS A 77 -9.77 -9.62 -2.33
N ALA A 78 -9.84 -8.62 -1.43
CA ALA A 78 -10.53 -8.82 -0.17
C ALA A 78 -11.99 -9.12 -0.51
N ALA A 79 -12.33 -10.42 -0.55
CA ALA A 79 -13.70 -10.86 -0.70
C ALA A 79 -14.47 -10.16 0.41
N GLN A 80 -15.44 -9.32 0.02
CA GLN A 80 -16.36 -8.70 0.96
C GLN A 80 -16.91 -9.84 1.83
N GLY A 81 -16.58 -9.78 3.12
CA GLY A 81 -16.98 -10.81 4.08
C GLY A 81 -18.48 -11.02 3.98
N GLN A 82 -18.86 -12.29 3.86
CA GLN A 82 -20.24 -12.78 3.89
C GLN A 82 -20.97 -12.35 5.17
#